data_AF-A6E6R6-F1
#
_entry.id   AF-A6E6R6-F1
#
_cell.length_a   1.000
_cell.length_b   1.000
_cell.length_c   1.000
_cell.angle_alpha   90.00
_cell.angle_beta   90.00
_cell.angle_gamma   90.00
#
_symmetry.space_group_name_H-M   'P 1'
#
loop_
_entity.id
_entity.type
_entity.pdbx_description
1 polymer ?
#
loop_
_entity_poly.entity_id
_entity_poly.type
_entity_poly.pdbx_seq_one_letter_code
_entity_poly.pdbx_strand_id
1 'polypeptide(L)'
;MKLNLIIFSFFIVPFFAYAQPFTFRSEATAKPIEFTMSWVGHGKAAFVRYKGKTAVIPLQLKSSVLDTTDRESGQQDVHHFKWKEVYNGKVTGEYGLSICYRAVEDIYYIRGSDHKKTEFKIVEESVPFDGKNQALLHQAMFSFNVVEDDLLSIRYGDGAIVKKELTPLPDGGVRQTLVADYNFDGFDDISFSSPDFGQGVYRLFDIFLFDPFSKRFRPLSLPANGKRLCDGLCNVEIDAKKKILTSSCRGGAGWHKDYYQFDKSGKLVWLKSERKSS
;
A
#
# COMPACT_ATOMS: atom_id res chain seq x y z
N MET A 1 24.42 23.04 -47.14
CA MET A 1 23.72 22.06 -46.27
C MET A 1 23.57 22.69 -44.88
N LYS A 2 22.36 23.09 -44.50
CA LYS A 2 22.08 23.63 -43.15
C LYS A 2 21.78 22.44 -42.24
N LEU A 3 22.64 22.22 -41.25
CA LEU A 3 22.43 21.23 -40.20
C LEU A 3 21.61 21.92 -39.09
N ASN A 4 20.31 21.62 -39.01
CA ASN A 4 19.47 22.11 -37.92
C ASN A 4 19.84 21.34 -36.65
N LEU A 5 20.46 22.04 -35.71
CA LEU A 5 20.72 21.56 -34.35
C LEU A 5 19.38 21.61 -33.59
N ILE A 6 18.71 20.47 -33.46
CA ILE A 6 17.55 20.34 -32.57
C ILE A 6 18.10 20.26 -31.15
N ILE A 7 18.02 21.37 -30.42
CA ILE A 7 18.32 21.43 -28.99
C ILE A 7 17.13 20.79 -28.28
N PHE A 8 17.28 19.53 -27.86
CA PHE A 8 16.39 18.89 -26.90
C PHE A 8 16.65 19.53 -25.54
N SER A 9 15.90 20.58 -25.23
CA SER A 9 15.89 21.18 -23.90
C SER A 9 15.16 20.21 -22.97
N PHE A 10 15.91 19.35 -22.26
CA PHE A 10 15.40 18.62 -21.11
C PHE A 10 15.02 19.65 -20.04
N PHE A 11 13.75 20.05 -20.02
CA PHE A 11 13.17 20.67 -18.83
C PHE A 11 13.18 19.61 -17.74
N ILE A 12 14.21 19.63 -16.89
CA ILE A 12 14.17 18.98 -15.59
C ILE A 12 13.18 19.79 -14.77
N VAL A 13 11.89 19.49 -14.93
CA VAL A 13 10.87 19.95 -13.97
C VAL A 13 11.25 19.30 -12.65
N PRO A 14 11.48 20.07 -11.57
CA PRO A 14 11.73 19.48 -10.26
C PRO A 14 10.50 18.66 -9.88
N PHE A 15 10.65 17.34 -9.94
CA PHE A 15 9.66 16.36 -9.50
C PHE A 15 9.53 16.49 -7.98
N PHE A 16 8.61 17.33 -7.52
CA PHE A 16 8.11 17.21 -6.16
C PHE A 16 7.22 15.96 -6.13
N ALA A 17 7.86 14.81 -5.88
CA ALA A 17 7.15 13.57 -5.61
C ALA A 17 6.41 13.75 -4.28
N TYR A 18 5.13 14.14 -4.35
CA TYR A 18 4.30 14.18 -3.15
C TYR A 18 4.21 12.77 -2.58
N ALA A 19 4.28 12.68 -1.26
CA ALA A 19 4.10 11.44 -0.55
C ALA A 19 2.79 11.49 0.23
N GLN A 20 2.11 10.35 0.28
CA GLN A 20 0.80 10.23 0.90
C GLN A 20 0.88 10.39 2.42
N PRO A 21 -0.21 10.88 3.04
CA PRO A 21 -1.51 11.17 2.44
C PRO A 21 -1.57 12.51 1.67
N PHE A 22 -2.47 12.63 0.69
CA PHE A 22 -2.65 13.87 -0.08
C PHE A 22 -3.83 14.67 0.43
N THR A 23 -3.68 16.00 0.45
CA THR A 23 -4.77 16.93 0.72
C THR A 23 -5.35 17.44 -0.60
N PHE A 24 -6.67 17.39 -0.75
CA PHE A 24 -7.41 17.80 -1.93
C PHE A 24 -8.43 18.86 -1.60
N ARG A 25 -8.66 19.80 -2.53
CA ARG A 25 -9.64 20.88 -2.39
C ARG A 25 -10.47 21.05 -3.66
N SER A 26 -11.79 21.20 -3.51
CA SER A 26 -12.70 21.41 -4.65
C SER A 26 -12.53 22.82 -5.21
N GLU A 27 -12.58 22.97 -6.53
CA GLU A 27 -12.56 24.30 -7.16
C GLU A 27 -13.92 25.01 -7.09
N ALA A 28 -13.88 26.35 -7.26
CA ALA A 28 -15.02 27.17 -7.69
C ALA A 28 -16.34 27.06 -6.89
N THR A 29 -16.29 26.81 -5.57
CA THR A 29 -17.47 26.87 -4.71
C THR A 29 -17.30 27.90 -3.59
N ALA A 30 -18.39 28.55 -3.18
CA ALA A 30 -18.40 29.51 -2.06
C ALA A 30 -17.97 28.88 -0.73
N LYS A 31 -18.08 27.55 -0.62
CA LYS A 31 -17.63 26.73 0.52
C LYS A 31 -16.85 25.53 -0.01
N PRO A 32 -15.53 25.67 -0.25
CA PRO A 32 -14.72 24.60 -0.80
C PRO A 32 -14.71 23.40 0.15
N ILE A 33 -14.87 22.21 -0.43
CA ILE A 33 -14.71 20.94 0.25
C ILE A 33 -13.22 20.61 0.23
N GLU A 34 -12.67 20.28 1.39
CA GLU A 34 -11.28 19.87 1.54
C GLU A 34 -11.22 18.55 2.33
N PHE A 35 -10.38 17.63 1.88
CA PHE A 35 -10.16 16.36 2.55
C PHE A 35 -8.74 15.85 2.34
N THR A 36 -8.28 15.05 3.29
CA THR A 36 -7.06 14.25 3.17
C THR A 36 -7.44 12.85 2.74
N MET A 37 -6.75 12.28 1.75
CA MET A 37 -6.93 10.91 1.29
C MET A 37 -5.62 10.14 1.40
N SER A 38 -5.70 8.90 1.89
CA SER A 38 -4.60 7.95 1.86
C SER A 38 -5.05 6.66 1.21
N TRP A 39 -4.15 5.99 0.49
CA TRP A 39 -4.37 4.64 0.01
C TRP A 39 -3.06 3.87 -0.09
N VAL A 40 -3.04 2.63 0.38
CA VAL A 40 -1.91 1.71 0.22
C VAL A 40 -2.38 0.35 -0.30
N GLY A 41 -1.45 -0.57 -0.60
CA GLY A 41 -1.78 -1.91 -1.08
C GLY A 41 -2.62 -1.89 -2.35
N HIS A 42 -2.18 -1.13 -3.36
CA HIS A 42 -2.90 -0.94 -4.63
C HIS A 42 -4.33 -0.44 -4.48
N GLY A 43 -4.59 0.35 -3.44
CA GLY A 43 -5.88 1.01 -3.20
C GLY A 43 -6.82 0.24 -2.27
N LYS A 44 -6.45 -0.96 -1.79
CA LYS A 44 -7.33 -1.76 -0.94
C LYS A 44 -7.47 -1.24 0.48
N ALA A 45 -6.44 -0.58 1.01
CA ALA A 45 -6.48 0.05 2.34
C ALA A 45 -6.50 1.57 2.19
N ALA A 46 -7.70 2.13 2.01
CA ALA A 46 -7.89 3.52 1.62
C ALA A 46 -8.97 4.21 2.46
N PHE A 47 -8.80 5.52 2.68
CA PHE A 47 -9.78 6.35 3.40
C PHE A 47 -9.71 7.81 2.97
N VAL A 48 -10.78 8.55 3.28
CA VAL A 48 -10.79 10.02 3.30
C VAL A 48 -11.06 10.57 4.70
N ARG A 49 -10.51 11.75 4.99
CA ARG A 49 -10.79 12.54 6.18
C ARG A 49 -11.10 13.97 5.76
N TYR A 50 -12.35 14.38 5.90
CA TYR A 50 -12.75 15.76 5.61
C TYR A 50 -12.14 16.75 6.61
N LYS A 51 -11.75 17.94 6.12
CA LYS A 51 -11.21 19.01 6.96
C LYS A 51 -12.17 19.35 8.11
N GLY A 52 -11.62 19.47 9.32
CA GLY A 52 -12.40 19.74 10.53
C GLY A 52 -13.19 18.54 11.06
N LYS A 53 -13.03 17.35 10.48
CA LYS A 53 -13.60 16.09 10.99
C LYS A 53 -12.50 15.17 11.49
N THR A 54 -12.75 14.54 12.64
CA THR A 54 -11.84 13.52 13.21
C THR A 54 -12.12 12.13 12.64
N ALA A 55 -13.37 11.88 12.28
CA ALA A 55 -13.79 10.62 11.67
C ALA A 55 -13.17 10.44 10.27
N VAL A 56 -12.73 9.22 10.00
CA VAL A 56 -12.30 8.78 8.67
C VAL A 56 -13.44 8.01 8.01
N ILE A 57 -13.56 8.12 6.69
CA ILE A 57 -14.54 7.38 5.91
C ILE A 57 -13.79 6.34 5.07
N PRO A 58 -14.09 5.04 5.23
CA PRO A 58 -13.46 3.99 4.45
C PRO A 58 -13.82 4.09 2.96
N LEU A 59 -12.84 3.77 2.14
CA LEU A 59 -12.98 3.67 0.70
C LEU A 59 -12.87 2.20 0.30
N GLN A 60 -13.94 1.65 -0.28
CA GLN A 60 -13.94 0.30 -0.81
C GLN A 60 -13.47 0.33 -2.25
N LEU A 61 -12.35 -0.35 -2.54
CA LEU A 61 -11.80 -0.43 -3.89
C LEU A 61 -12.80 -1.09 -4.84
N LYS A 62 -13.09 -0.42 -5.97
CA LYS A 62 -13.93 -0.91 -7.06
C LYS A 62 -13.09 -1.37 -8.24
N SER A 63 -12.04 -0.62 -8.58
CA SER A 63 -11.09 -0.98 -9.64
C SER A 63 -9.74 -0.32 -9.43
N SER A 64 -8.68 -0.99 -9.87
CA SER A 64 -7.30 -0.54 -9.86
C SER A 64 -6.67 -1.02 -11.17
N VAL A 65 -6.37 -0.10 -12.08
CA VAL A 65 -5.92 -0.40 -13.45
C VAL A 65 -4.64 0.37 -13.73
N LEU A 66 -3.57 -0.36 -14.06
CA LEU A 66 -2.33 0.23 -14.55
C LEU A 66 -2.44 0.32 -16.07
N ASP A 67 -2.46 1.53 -16.60
CA ASP A 67 -2.37 1.79 -18.03
C ASP A 67 -0.90 1.86 -18.44
N THR A 68 -0.53 1.02 -19.40
CA THR A 68 0.83 0.89 -19.95
C THR A 68 0.85 1.05 -21.48
N THR A 69 -0.25 1.48 -22.12
CA THR A 69 -0.39 1.40 -23.58
C THR A 69 0.55 2.35 -24.33
N ASP A 70 0.91 3.49 -23.72
CA ASP A 70 1.71 4.53 -24.38
C ASP A 70 3.21 4.46 -24.04
N ARG A 71 3.71 3.33 -23.53
CA ARG A 71 5.15 3.18 -23.24
C ARG A 71 6.03 3.37 -24.48
N GLU A 72 5.55 2.97 -25.66
CA GLU A 72 6.28 3.13 -26.92
C GLU A 72 6.50 4.59 -27.33
N SER A 73 5.64 5.51 -26.87
CA SER A 73 5.79 6.95 -27.09
C SER A 73 6.68 7.64 -26.04
N GLY A 74 7.19 6.88 -25.06
CA GLY A 74 7.96 7.41 -23.93
C GLY A 74 7.08 8.00 -22.82
N GLN A 75 5.75 7.87 -22.92
CA GLN A 75 4.83 8.29 -21.88
C GLN A 75 4.86 7.31 -20.70
N GLN A 76 4.75 7.86 -19.48
CA GLN A 76 4.83 7.09 -18.24
C GLN A 76 3.50 6.38 -17.97
N ASP A 77 3.58 5.25 -17.24
CA ASP A 77 2.38 4.49 -16.85
C ASP A 77 1.47 5.32 -15.93
N VAL A 78 0.17 5.25 -16.17
CA VAL A 78 -0.85 5.92 -15.36
C VAL A 78 -1.63 4.87 -14.57
N HIS A 79 -1.73 5.07 -13.26
CA HIS A 79 -2.52 4.19 -12.40
C HIS A 79 -3.88 4.84 -12.11
N HIS A 80 -4.94 4.18 -12.57
CA HIS A 80 -6.32 4.59 -12.32
C HIS A 80 -6.95 3.79 -11.19
N PHE A 81 -7.57 4.50 -10.25
CA PHE A 81 -8.31 3.92 -9.15
C PHE A 81 -9.76 4.41 -9.14
N LYS A 82 -10.66 3.54 -8.71
CA LYS A 82 -12.03 3.89 -8.35
C LYS A 82 -12.39 3.28 -7.02
N TRP A 83 -13.03 4.07 -6.16
CA TRP A 83 -13.47 3.62 -4.84
C TRP A 83 -14.92 4.03 -4.57
N LYS A 84 -15.66 3.16 -3.89
CA LYS A 84 -16.92 3.54 -3.25
C LYS A 84 -16.62 4.16 -1.89
N GLU A 85 -17.19 5.32 -1.63
CA GLU A 85 -17.20 5.91 -0.29
C GLU A 85 -18.29 5.23 0.54
N VAL A 86 -17.92 4.65 1.70
CA VAL A 86 -18.85 3.93 2.57
C VAL A 86 -19.00 4.67 3.90
N TYR A 87 -20.08 5.42 4.05
CA TYR A 87 -20.38 6.16 5.27
C TYR A 87 -21.56 5.51 6.02
N ASN A 88 -21.36 5.17 7.30
CA ASN A 88 -22.35 4.47 8.12
C ASN A 88 -22.93 3.22 7.45
N GLY A 89 -22.08 2.45 6.78
CA GLY A 89 -22.47 1.22 6.07
C GLY A 89 -23.23 1.43 4.76
N LYS A 90 -23.43 2.68 4.32
CA LYS A 90 -24.08 3.01 3.05
C LYS A 90 -23.07 3.59 2.07
N VAL A 91 -23.20 3.20 0.80
CA VAL A 91 -22.43 3.83 -0.28
C VAL A 91 -22.99 5.24 -0.51
N THR A 92 -22.15 6.26 -0.33
CA THR A 92 -22.55 7.67 -0.47
C THR A 92 -22.07 8.31 -1.76
N GLY A 93 -21.07 7.73 -2.41
CA GLY A 93 -20.55 8.18 -3.70
C GLY A 93 -19.37 7.36 -4.17
N GLU A 94 -18.72 7.83 -5.23
CA GLU A 94 -17.57 7.19 -5.86
C GLU A 94 -16.44 8.21 -6.07
N TYR A 95 -15.24 7.87 -5.63
CA TYR A 95 -14.01 8.58 -5.96
C TYR A 95 -13.36 7.95 -7.18
N GLY A 96 -12.82 8.78 -8.06
CA GLY A 96 -11.89 8.37 -9.11
C GLY A 96 -10.59 9.16 -9.00
N LEU A 97 -9.46 8.49 -9.19
CA LEU A 97 -8.13 9.08 -9.14
C LEU A 97 -7.27 8.51 -10.27
N SER A 98 -6.50 9.38 -10.92
CA SER A 98 -5.43 9.02 -11.85
C SER A 98 -4.11 9.57 -11.34
N ILE A 99 -3.09 8.72 -11.26
CA ILE A 99 -1.76 9.12 -10.78
C ILE A 99 -0.67 8.60 -11.71
N CYS A 100 0.28 9.47 -12.03
CA CYS A 100 1.44 9.17 -12.88
C CYS A 100 2.72 9.51 -12.13
N TYR A 101 3.59 8.53 -11.85
CA TYR A 101 4.85 8.71 -11.11
C TYR A 101 4.74 9.56 -9.82
N ARG A 102 3.59 9.48 -9.13
CA ARG A 102 3.20 10.26 -7.93
C ARG A 102 2.63 11.66 -8.16
N ALA A 103 2.53 12.13 -9.39
CA ALA A 103 1.75 13.31 -9.74
C ALA A 103 0.27 12.93 -9.93
N VAL A 104 -0.62 13.63 -9.24
CA VAL A 104 -2.07 13.46 -9.42
C VAL A 104 -2.49 14.15 -10.72
N GLU A 105 -3.02 13.39 -11.67
CA GLU A 105 -3.50 13.92 -12.95
C GLU A 105 -4.97 14.30 -12.90
N ASP A 106 -5.79 13.48 -12.24
CA ASP A 106 -7.23 13.69 -12.09
C ASP A 106 -7.70 13.15 -10.75
N ILE A 107 -8.63 13.86 -10.11
CA ILE A 107 -9.31 13.44 -8.88
C ILE A 107 -10.71 14.04 -8.86
N TYR A 108 -11.70 13.18 -8.70
CA TYR A 108 -13.09 13.59 -8.64
C TYR A 108 -13.89 12.73 -7.67
N TYR A 109 -15.06 13.25 -7.33
CA TYR A 109 -16.09 12.57 -6.57
C TYR A 109 -17.42 12.66 -7.31
N ILE A 110 -18.10 11.53 -7.48
CA ILE A 110 -19.47 11.45 -7.98
C ILE A 110 -20.38 11.13 -6.80
N ARG A 111 -21.26 12.07 -6.45
CA ARG A 111 -22.20 11.89 -5.34
C ARG A 111 -23.28 10.87 -5.70
N GLY A 112 -23.55 9.93 -4.80
CA GLY A 112 -24.53 8.86 -5.04
C GLY A 112 -25.98 9.33 -5.12
N SER A 113 -26.33 10.45 -4.48
CA SER A 113 -27.72 10.93 -4.40
C SER A 113 -28.23 11.61 -5.68
N ASP A 114 -27.37 12.33 -6.39
CA ASP A 114 -27.73 13.18 -7.53
C ASP A 114 -26.76 13.05 -8.73
N HIS A 115 -25.78 12.14 -8.63
CA HIS A 115 -24.72 11.93 -9.62
C HIS A 115 -23.90 13.18 -9.97
N LYS A 116 -23.93 14.21 -9.12
CA LYS A 116 -23.11 15.41 -9.33
C LYS A 116 -21.64 15.05 -9.21
N LYS A 117 -20.87 15.35 -10.26
CA LYS A 117 -19.40 15.29 -10.26
C LYS A 117 -18.83 16.56 -9.66
N THR A 118 -17.88 16.40 -8.74
CA THR A 118 -17.03 17.47 -8.21
C THR A 118 -15.58 17.10 -8.46
N GLU A 119 -14.83 18.03 -9.05
CA GLU A 119 -13.39 17.87 -9.31
C GLU A 119 -12.58 18.57 -8.21
N PHE A 120 -11.39 18.03 -7.94
CA PHE A 120 -10.49 18.53 -6.90
C PHE A 120 -9.11 18.80 -7.47
N LYS A 121 -8.34 19.63 -6.77
CA LYS A 121 -6.92 19.80 -6.99
C LYS A 121 -6.15 19.44 -5.73
N ILE A 122 -4.92 18.98 -5.92
CA ILE A 122 -3.99 18.80 -4.81
C ILE A 122 -3.72 20.17 -4.16
N VAL A 123 -3.72 20.19 -2.84
CA VAL A 123 -3.26 21.35 -2.07
C VAL A 123 -1.76 21.15 -1.88
N GLU A 124 -0.95 22.04 -2.44
CA GLU A 124 0.50 21.98 -2.26
C GLU A 124 0.84 22.21 -0.79
N GLU A 125 1.54 21.25 -0.20
CA GLU A 125 2.08 21.40 1.15
C GLU A 125 3.50 21.97 1.06
N SER A 126 3.76 23.03 1.83
CA SER A 126 5.06 23.71 1.86
C SER A 126 6.09 23.00 2.74
N VAL A 127 5.71 21.89 3.38
CA VAL A 127 6.53 21.16 4.34
C VAL A 127 7.01 19.85 3.69
N PRO A 128 8.30 19.50 3.81
CA PRO A 128 8.79 18.21 3.36
C PRO A 128 8.04 17.05 4.02
N PHE A 129 7.82 15.98 3.26
CA PHE A 129 7.20 14.77 3.78
C PHE A 129 8.03 14.17 4.92
N ASP A 130 7.39 13.95 6.07
CA ASP A 130 8.01 13.46 7.30
C ASP A 130 8.01 11.93 7.42
N GLY A 131 7.66 11.21 6.35
CA GLY A 131 7.60 9.76 6.37
C GLY A 131 6.33 9.15 6.95
N LYS A 132 5.50 9.92 7.65
CA LYS A 132 4.31 9.36 8.31
C LYS A 132 3.23 9.02 7.29
N ASN A 133 2.69 7.81 7.40
CA ASN A 133 1.62 7.35 6.55
C ASN A 133 0.54 6.62 7.36
N GLN A 134 -0.64 6.50 6.77
CA GLN A 134 -1.80 5.86 7.37
C GLN A 134 -2.51 4.95 6.37
N ALA A 135 -3.03 3.83 6.86
CA ALA A 135 -3.85 2.91 6.11
C ALA A 135 -5.09 2.53 6.91
N LEU A 136 -6.24 2.38 6.24
CA LEU A 136 -7.46 1.88 6.87
C LEU A 136 -7.86 0.57 6.20
N LEU A 137 -7.87 -0.52 6.96
CA LEU A 137 -8.27 -1.84 6.49
C LEU A 137 -9.13 -2.50 7.58
N HIS A 138 -10.29 -3.05 7.20
CA HIS A 138 -11.24 -3.69 8.13
C HIS A 138 -11.55 -2.86 9.39
N GLN A 139 -11.75 -1.54 9.22
CA GLN A 139 -11.99 -0.57 10.30
C GLN A 139 -10.84 -0.41 11.31
N ALA A 140 -9.66 -0.98 11.04
CA ALA A 140 -8.44 -0.74 11.79
C ALA A 140 -7.58 0.31 11.07
N MET A 141 -7.24 1.37 11.79
CA MET A 141 -6.35 2.42 11.32
C MET A 141 -4.91 2.08 11.71
N PHE A 142 -4.08 1.86 10.70
CA PHE A 142 -2.64 1.66 10.83
C PHE A 142 -1.97 3.03 10.67
N SER A 143 -1.14 3.41 11.62
CA SER A 143 -0.23 4.56 11.54
C SER A 143 1.20 4.05 11.67
N PHE A 144 2.04 4.42 10.71
CA PHE A 144 3.41 3.95 10.58
C PHE A 144 4.23 5.01 9.86
N ASN A 145 5.55 4.81 9.81
CA ASN A 145 6.44 5.63 9.01
C ASN A 145 7.10 4.78 7.90
N VAL A 146 7.32 5.39 6.74
CA VAL A 146 7.85 4.71 5.55
C VAL A 146 9.35 4.88 5.32
N VAL A 147 10.02 5.79 6.03
CA VAL A 147 11.45 6.10 5.82
C VAL A 147 12.26 6.15 7.12
N GLU A 148 11.60 6.42 8.24
CA GLU A 148 12.17 6.40 9.59
C GLU A 148 11.21 5.62 10.50
N ASP A 149 11.58 5.41 11.77
CA ASP A 149 10.76 4.82 12.84
C ASP A 149 10.11 3.44 12.54
N ASP A 150 10.29 2.50 13.45
CA ASP A 150 9.80 1.13 13.29
C ASP A 150 8.47 0.90 14.02
N LEU A 151 7.97 1.91 14.72
CA LEU A 151 6.73 1.81 15.47
C LEU A 151 5.50 1.78 14.54
N LEU A 152 4.80 0.64 14.56
CA LEU A 152 3.45 0.49 14.05
C LEU A 152 2.43 0.70 15.18
N SER A 153 1.44 1.56 14.94
CA SER A 153 0.27 1.72 15.79
C SER A 153 -0.99 1.32 15.05
N ILE A 154 -1.77 0.41 15.63
CA ILE A 154 -3.05 -0.08 15.10
C ILE A 154 -4.16 0.37 16.05
N ARG A 155 -5.04 1.25 15.57
CA ARG A 155 -6.24 1.69 16.30
C ARG A 155 -7.48 1.01 15.74
N TYR A 156 -8.21 0.33 16.59
CA TYR A 156 -9.42 -0.40 16.23
C TYR A 156 -10.68 0.47 16.41
N GLY A 157 -11.77 0.04 15.79
CA GLY A 157 -13.06 0.76 15.84
C GLY A 157 -13.69 0.87 17.23
N ASP A 158 -13.28 0.04 18.18
CA ASP A 158 -13.68 0.13 19.59
C ASP A 158 -12.73 1.00 20.43
N GLY A 159 -11.77 1.68 19.81
CA GLY A 159 -10.82 2.57 20.46
C GLY A 159 -9.57 1.88 21.01
N ALA A 160 -9.49 0.54 20.97
CA ALA A 160 -8.27 -0.15 21.38
C ALA A 160 -7.08 0.25 20.50
N ILE A 161 -5.91 0.45 21.11
CA ILE A 161 -4.67 0.77 20.41
C ILE A 161 -3.64 -0.30 20.73
N VAL A 162 -3.08 -0.91 19.69
CA VAL A 162 -1.98 -1.87 19.79
C VAL A 162 -0.76 -1.27 19.13
N LYS A 163 0.39 -1.37 19.80
CA LYS A 163 1.69 -0.99 19.25
C LYS A 163 2.52 -2.23 18.93
N LYS A 164 3.28 -2.18 17.84
CA LYS A 164 4.19 -3.23 17.38
C LYS A 164 5.44 -2.58 16.80
N GLU A 165 6.58 -3.24 16.99
CA GLU A 165 7.80 -2.90 16.26
C GLU A 165 7.78 -3.66 14.93
N LEU A 166 8.03 -2.94 13.85
CA LEU A 166 8.29 -3.50 12.53
C LEU A 166 9.75 -3.87 12.41
N THR A 167 10.07 -4.66 11.38
CA THR A 167 11.45 -4.90 10.98
C THR A 167 12.14 -3.56 10.69
N PRO A 168 13.32 -3.29 11.27
CA PRO A 168 13.97 -2.01 11.09
C PRO A 168 14.35 -1.73 9.64
N LEU A 169 14.43 -0.44 9.29
CA LEU A 169 14.89 -0.01 7.98
C LEU A 169 16.43 0.10 7.95
N PRO A 170 17.10 -0.38 6.89
CA PRO A 170 18.49 0.00 6.64
C PRO A 170 18.56 1.48 6.21
N ASP A 171 19.75 2.07 6.27
CA ASP A 171 19.98 3.46 5.86
C ASP A 171 19.48 3.71 4.42
N GLY A 172 18.64 4.74 4.26
CA GLY A 172 18.01 5.08 2.97
C GLY A 172 16.96 4.07 2.49
N GLY A 173 16.65 3.04 3.29
CA GLY A 173 15.61 2.07 3.01
C GLY A 173 14.22 2.69 3.07
N VAL A 174 13.34 2.26 2.17
CA VAL A 174 11.94 2.69 2.15
C VAL A 174 11.04 1.49 2.41
N ARG A 175 10.13 1.64 3.37
CA ARG A 175 9.10 0.65 3.71
C ARG A 175 8.02 0.64 2.65
N GLN A 176 7.58 -0.55 2.25
CA GLN A 176 6.43 -0.72 1.36
C GLN A 176 5.28 -1.37 2.12
N THR A 177 4.05 -0.94 1.82
CA THR A 177 2.84 -1.50 2.42
C THR A 177 2.04 -2.24 1.36
N LEU A 178 1.75 -3.51 1.60
CA LEU A 178 1.00 -4.37 0.70
C LEU A 178 -0.26 -4.90 1.38
N VAL A 179 -1.27 -5.21 0.57
CA VAL A 179 -2.55 -5.77 1.05
C VAL A 179 -2.91 -6.95 0.17
N ALA A 180 -3.06 -8.12 0.79
CA ALA A 180 -3.39 -9.38 0.12
C ALA A 180 -3.97 -10.35 1.14
N ASP A 181 -4.72 -11.34 0.67
CA ASP A 181 -5.19 -12.48 1.48
C ASP A 181 -4.02 -13.48 1.63
N TYR A 182 -3.20 -13.33 2.68
CA TYR A 182 -1.99 -14.13 2.89
C TYR A 182 -2.30 -15.53 3.40
N ASN A 183 -3.43 -15.71 4.11
CA ASN A 183 -3.83 -16.97 4.73
C ASN A 183 -4.94 -17.72 3.97
N PHE A 184 -5.41 -17.18 2.85
CA PHE A 184 -6.40 -17.75 1.94
C PHE A 184 -7.78 -17.95 2.57
N ASP A 185 -8.15 -17.07 3.51
CA ASP A 185 -9.44 -17.09 4.22
C ASP A 185 -10.51 -16.19 3.60
N GLY A 186 -10.14 -15.45 2.54
CA GLY A 186 -11.03 -14.55 1.81
C GLY A 186 -11.05 -13.12 2.36
N PHE A 187 -10.30 -12.81 3.42
CA PHE A 187 -10.16 -11.46 3.94
C PHE A 187 -8.78 -10.90 3.57
N ASP A 188 -8.76 -9.63 3.18
CA ASP A 188 -7.50 -8.94 2.92
C ASP A 188 -6.72 -8.72 4.23
N ASP A 189 -5.47 -9.11 4.26
CA ASP A 189 -4.52 -8.83 5.32
C ASP A 189 -3.61 -7.65 4.94
N ILE A 190 -2.71 -7.23 5.83
CA ILE A 190 -1.74 -6.16 5.54
C ILE A 190 -0.32 -6.60 5.88
N SER A 191 0.64 -6.16 5.07
CA SER A 191 2.05 -6.34 5.36
C SER A 191 2.86 -5.08 5.15
N PHE A 192 3.96 -5.02 5.88
CA PHE A 192 4.99 -4.00 5.77
C PHE A 192 6.28 -4.68 5.41
N SER A 193 6.98 -4.17 4.40
CA SER A 193 8.27 -4.73 4.02
C SER A 193 9.39 -3.71 4.05
N SER A 194 10.57 -4.13 4.49
CA SER A 194 11.82 -3.36 4.45
C SER A 194 12.82 -4.05 3.53
N PRO A 195 13.75 -3.32 2.88
CA PRO A 195 14.91 -3.95 2.24
C PRO A 195 15.75 -4.72 3.26
N ASP A 196 16.45 -5.78 2.84
CA ASP A 196 17.43 -6.44 3.70
C ASP A 196 18.61 -5.51 4.04
N PHE A 197 19.22 -5.72 5.21
CA PHE A 197 20.37 -4.95 5.71
C PHE A 197 21.67 -5.16 4.94
N GLY A 198 21.71 -6.11 4.00
CA GLY A 198 22.87 -6.34 3.14
C GLY A 198 22.87 -5.37 1.98
N GLN A 199 22.57 -5.89 0.79
CA GLN A 199 22.59 -5.11 -0.46
C GLN A 199 21.18 -4.71 -0.92
N GLY A 200 20.15 -4.90 -0.10
CA GLY A 200 18.76 -4.64 -0.48
C GLY A 200 18.28 -5.53 -1.64
N VAL A 201 18.86 -6.72 -1.78
CA VAL A 201 18.58 -7.70 -2.85
C VAL A 201 17.26 -8.46 -2.63
N TYR A 202 16.75 -8.48 -1.40
CA TYR A 202 15.39 -8.95 -1.09
C TYR A 202 14.75 -8.06 -0.03
N ARG A 203 13.46 -8.27 0.20
CA ARG A 203 12.69 -7.54 1.21
C ARG A 203 12.24 -8.47 2.32
N LEU A 204 12.35 -8.02 3.56
CA LEU A 204 11.81 -8.66 4.76
C LEU A 204 10.36 -8.22 4.94
N PHE A 205 9.49 -9.10 5.42
CA PHE A 205 8.05 -8.84 5.56
C PHE A 205 7.54 -9.06 6.98
N ASP A 206 6.89 -8.05 7.53
CA ASP A 206 6.02 -8.14 8.69
C ASP A 206 4.57 -8.26 8.21
N ILE A 207 3.97 -9.43 8.39
CA ILE A 207 2.60 -9.71 7.93
C ILE A 207 1.65 -9.75 9.13
N PHE A 208 0.53 -9.05 9.00
CA PHE A 208 -0.54 -9.00 10.00
C PHE A 208 -1.82 -9.57 9.40
N LEU A 209 -2.24 -10.73 9.91
CA LEU A 209 -3.44 -11.44 9.48
C LEU A 209 -4.68 -10.89 10.18
N PHE A 210 -5.74 -10.63 9.43
CA PHE A 210 -7.03 -10.24 9.96
C PHE A 210 -7.79 -11.47 10.48
N ASP A 211 -8.39 -11.36 11.65
CA ASP A 211 -9.35 -12.32 12.17
C ASP A 211 -10.76 -11.69 12.11
N PRO A 212 -11.66 -12.20 11.25
CA PRO A 212 -13.00 -11.64 11.09
C PRO A 212 -13.89 -11.82 12.32
N PHE A 213 -13.60 -12.80 13.19
CA PHE A 213 -14.39 -13.04 14.41
C PHE A 213 -14.07 -12.01 15.48
N SER A 214 -12.79 -11.83 15.80
CA SER A 214 -12.36 -10.84 16.79
C SER A 214 -12.26 -9.42 16.24
N LYS A 215 -12.25 -9.26 14.91
CA LYS A 215 -11.97 -7.99 14.20
C LYS A 215 -10.64 -7.40 14.64
N ARG A 216 -9.62 -8.25 14.70
CA ARG A 216 -8.26 -7.90 15.11
C ARG A 216 -7.23 -8.38 14.11
N PHE A 217 -6.10 -7.70 14.09
CA PHE A 217 -4.93 -8.15 13.36
C PHE A 217 -3.95 -8.85 14.31
N ARG A 218 -3.42 -9.98 13.88
CA ARG A 218 -2.37 -10.72 14.57
C ARG A 218 -1.14 -10.88 13.68
N PRO A 219 0.08 -10.78 14.21
CA PRO A 219 1.28 -11.04 13.41
C PRO A 219 1.30 -12.50 12.94
N LEU A 220 1.73 -12.72 11.70
CA LEU A 220 2.00 -14.05 11.16
C LEU A 220 3.28 -14.60 11.79
N SER A 221 3.16 -15.71 12.51
CA SER A 221 4.32 -16.41 13.08
C SER A 221 4.78 -17.51 12.14
N LEU A 222 6.09 -17.55 11.88
CA LEU A 222 6.71 -18.68 11.21
C LEU A 222 6.64 -19.95 12.07
N PRO A 223 6.55 -21.15 11.47
CA PRO A 223 6.61 -22.40 12.21
C PRO A 223 7.96 -22.54 12.94
N ALA A 224 7.94 -22.95 14.21
CA ALA A 224 9.13 -23.05 15.07
C ALA A 224 10.16 -24.10 14.59
N ASN A 225 9.75 -25.01 13.70
CA ASN A 225 10.51 -26.16 13.28
C ASN A 225 11.65 -25.71 12.34
N GLY A 226 12.92 -25.94 12.72
CA GLY A 226 14.13 -25.48 12.02
C GLY A 226 14.45 -26.13 10.67
N LYS A 227 13.43 -26.44 9.85
CA LYS A 227 13.60 -27.00 8.49
C LYS A 227 13.64 -25.93 7.40
N ARG A 228 13.25 -24.70 7.73
CA ARG A 228 13.26 -23.55 6.81
C ARG A 228 14.69 -23.08 6.53
N LEU A 229 14.93 -22.59 5.32
CA LEU A 229 16.22 -22.04 4.92
C LEU A 229 16.29 -20.52 5.10
N CYS A 230 15.15 -19.84 5.12
CA CYS A 230 15.07 -18.41 5.41
C CYS A 230 14.83 -18.16 6.89
N ASP A 231 15.59 -17.22 7.46
CA ASP A 231 15.46 -16.83 8.86
C ASP A 231 14.16 -16.07 9.15
N GLY A 232 13.54 -15.50 8.09
CA GLY A 232 12.29 -14.74 8.14
C GLY A 232 11.42 -14.93 6.89
N LEU A 233 10.37 -14.11 6.81
CA LEU A 233 9.53 -13.95 5.63
C LEU A 233 10.21 -12.95 4.69
N CYS A 234 10.76 -13.45 3.59
CA CYS A 234 11.55 -12.69 2.62
C CYS A 234 10.89 -12.80 1.24
N ASN A 235 10.82 -11.71 0.46
CA ASN A 235 10.21 -11.69 -0.89
C ASN A 235 8.94 -12.56 -0.98
N VAL A 236 7.96 -12.23 -0.14
CA VAL A 236 6.78 -13.10 0.02
C VAL A 236 5.94 -13.09 -1.26
N GLU A 237 5.61 -14.29 -1.74
CA GLU A 237 4.70 -14.50 -2.87
C GLU A 237 3.55 -15.42 -2.47
N ILE A 238 2.37 -15.20 -3.06
CA ILE A 238 1.13 -15.93 -2.80
C ILE A 238 0.70 -16.64 -4.09
N ASP A 239 0.55 -17.96 -4.05
CA ASP A 239 -0.17 -18.74 -5.05
C ASP A 239 -1.58 -19.04 -4.52
N ALA A 240 -2.54 -18.17 -4.84
CA ALA A 240 -3.92 -18.28 -4.39
C ALA A 240 -4.62 -19.57 -4.88
N LYS A 241 -4.23 -20.10 -6.04
CA LYS A 241 -4.83 -21.32 -6.60
C LYS A 241 -4.40 -22.54 -5.79
N LYS A 242 -3.12 -22.60 -5.41
CA LYS A 242 -2.56 -23.71 -4.63
C LYS A 242 -2.64 -23.49 -3.12
N LYS A 243 -3.01 -22.29 -2.68
CA LYS A 243 -2.96 -21.85 -1.28
C LYS A 243 -1.58 -22.01 -0.67
N ILE A 244 -0.56 -21.58 -1.43
CA ILE A 244 0.84 -21.65 -1.02
C ILE A 244 1.37 -20.23 -0.82
N LEU A 245 2.00 -20.02 0.34
CA LEU A 245 2.81 -18.84 0.62
C LEU A 245 4.27 -19.23 0.48
N THR A 246 5.07 -18.44 -0.22
CA THR A 246 6.50 -18.70 -0.37
C THR A 246 7.33 -17.57 0.17
N SER A 247 8.49 -17.90 0.74
CA SER A 247 9.51 -16.97 1.21
C SER A 247 10.80 -17.26 0.45
N SER A 248 11.38 -16.26 -0.20
CA SER A 248 12.64 -16.38 -0.94
C SER A 248 13.70 -15.45 -0.37
N CYS A 249 14.85 -16.00 0.02
CA CYS A 249 15.95 -15.26 0.62
C CYS A 249 17.28 -15.64 -0.02
N ARG A 250 18.30 -14.81 0.20
CA ARG A 250 19.67 -15.10 -0.23
C ARG A 250 20.52 -15.48 0.98
N GLY A 251 21.26 -16.59 0.85
CA GLY A 251 22.19 -17.06 1.87
C GLY A 251 23.47 -17.60 1.22
N GLY A 252 24.61 -17.00 1.56
CA GLY A 252 25.87 -17.25 0.84
C GLY A 252 25.76 -16.86 -0.65
N ALA A 253 26.28 -17.72 -1.53
CA ALA A 253 26.24 -17.49 -2.98
C ALA A 253 24.90 -17.84 -3.64
N GLY A 254 23.94 -18.43 -2.92
CA GLY A 254 22.72 -19.01 -3.50
C GLY A 254 21.42 -18.38 -3.03
N TRP A 255 20.36 -18.61 -3.82
CA TRP A 255 18.98 -18.30 -3.45
C TRP A 255 18.30 -19.52 -2.84
N HIS A 256 17.53 -19.28 -1.79
CA HIS A 256 16.73 -20.30 -1.11
C HIS A 256 15.25 -19.90 -1.22
N LYS A 257 14.37 -20.90 -1.31
CA LYS A 257 12.92 -20.70 -1.32
C LYS A 257 12.25 -21.69 -0.38
N ASP A 258 11.50 -21.18 0.58
CA ASP A 258 10.67 -21.94 1.49
C ASP A 258 9.21 -21.89 1.03
N TYR A 259 8.52 -23.02 1.17
CA TYR A 259 7.11 -23.17 0.80
C TYR A 259 6.30 -23.48 2.04
N TYR A 260 5.19 -22.77 2.20
CA TYR A 260 4.31 -22.88 3.33
C TYR A 260 2.85 -23.02 2.88
N GLN A 261 2.04 -23.61 3.76
CA GLN A 261 0.59 -23.66 3.63
C GLN A 261 -0.03 -23.45 5.01
N PHE A 262 -1.29 -23.01 5.05
CA PHE A 262 -2.04 -22.95 6.30
C PHE A 262 -2.76 -24.27 6.55
N ASP A 263 -2.63 -24.79 7.77
CA ASP A 263 -3.42 -25.94 8.19
C ASP A 263 -4.87 -25.56 8.51
N LYS A 264 -5.71 -26.55 8.85
CA LYS A 264 -7.13 -26.33 9.18
C LYS A 264 -7.36 -25.45 10.41
N SER A 265 -6.34 -25.26 11.26
CA SER A 265 -6.39 -24.38 12.43
C SER A 265 -5.94 -22.94 12.13
N GLY A 266 -5.56 -22.65 10.88
CA GLY A 266 -5.06 -21.32 10.49
C GLY A 266 -3.63 -21.07 10.92
N LYS A 267 -2.85 -22.13 11.18
CA LYS A 267 -1.42 -22.05 11.49
C LYS A 267 -0.59 -22.29 10.22
N LEU A 268 0.43 -21.47 10.01
CA LEU A 268 1.38 -21.64 8.92
C LEU A 268 2.27 -22.87 9.18
N VAL A 269 2.25 -23.81 8.25
CA VAL A 269 3.07 -25.03 8.27
C VAL A 269 4.09 -25.00 7.13
N TRP A 270 5.32 -25.39 7.44
CA TRP A 270 6.37 -25.56 6.44
C TRP A 270 6.12 -26.84 5.64
N LEU A 271 6.28 -26.76 4.32
CA LEU A 271 6.13 -27.90 3.41
C LEU A 271 7.48 -28.44 2.96
N LYS A 272 8.31 -27.56 2.37
CA LYS A 272 9.62 -27.88 1.82
C LYS A 272 10.47 -26.63 1.65
N SER A 273 11.76 -26.84 1.42
CA SER A 273 12.72 -25.81 1.05
C SER A 273 13.51 -26.23 -0.19
N GLU A 274 13.86 -25.28 -1.03
CA GLU A 274 14.63 -25.49 -2.26
C GLU A 274 15.81 -24.52 -2.31
N ARG A 275 16.96 -25.01 -2.79
CA ARG A 275 18.09 -24.16 -3.16
C ARG A 275 18.06 -23.98 -4.68
N LYS A 276 17.99 -22.75 -5.16
CA LYS A 276 18.21 -22.46 -6.58
C LYS A 276 19.72 -22.38 -6.80
N SER A 277 20.27 -23.37 -7.51
CA SER A 277 21.60 -23.22 -8.11
C SER A 277 21.52 -22.16 -9.19
N SER A 278 22.41 -21.17 -9.12
CA SER A 278 22.68 -20.20 -10.17
C SER A 278 23.12 -20.88 -11.46
#